data_AF-A0A7X0FNX2-F1
#
_entry.id   AF-A0A7X0FNX2-F1
#
_cell.length_a   1.000
_cell.length_b   1.000
_cell.length_c   1.000
_cell.angle_alpha   90.00
_cell.angle_beta   90.00
_cell.angle_gamma   90.00
#
_symmetry.space_group_name_H-M   'P 1'
#
loop_
_entity.id
_entity.type
_entity.pdbx_description
1 polymer ?
#
loop_
_entity_poly.entity_id
_entity_poly.type
_entity_poly.pdbx_seq_one_letter_code
_entity_poly.pdbx_strand_id
1 'polypeptide(L)'
;MRILPMGERALLAEVATLAEVLSLHDALAASRPAGVVDLVPAARTVLVQVDPRVLSLAAARMWIEGAEGTEAGAAAAEPRTVEIGVVYDGADLDETAALLHVSRDELVARHAGTEWTVAFTGFAPGFGYLVGDDWPFDVPRLASPRTRVPAGAVGVAGEFSGAYPRDTPGGWRLLGTTDAVLFDADAAAPALLTPGDHVRFRPVRAVAAGAVLGQADADRTDAGRADAAEAGAGGIRIAEPGLLATLQDLGRPGAASIGVALSGALDRGALRLANRLVGNPEGAACIEVTMGGLRAVATADAWAAVTGAWGAMTLGGRAVDPGRAFPWPAGEELHLDWFAHGARAYLAVRGGWDGRVVLGSRATDLMAGLGPEPLRAGAEVGFADAAANAVPAADLAPWTAPDAEIHVELAPGPRSAWFTPDARHLLYDAVWTVSGQADRVGIRLDGPELERIRDGELPSEGMVPGALQVPPSGRPTVLMADGPVTGGYPVIAVATDAAIDAFAQARPGTRVRFRHARVPG
;
A
#
# COMPACT_ATOMS: atom_id res chain seq x y z
N MET A 1 1.40 -6.94 -28.05
CA MET A 1 1.04 -6.39 -26.72
C MET A 1 -0.31 -5.67 -26.78
N ARG A 2 -1.04 -5.51 -25.66
CA ARG A 2 -2.25 -4.68 -25.55
C ARG A 2 -2.11 -3.69 -24.40
N ILE A 3 -2.28 -2.39 -24.66
CA ILE A 3 -2.18 -1.36 -23.61
C ILE A 3 -3.57 -0.89 -23.20
N LEU A 4 -3.92 -1.11 -21.94
CA LEU A 4 -5.21 -0.81 -21.34
C LEU A 4 -5.10 0.41 -20.42
N PRO A 5 -6.17 1.23 -20.29
CA PRO A 5 -6.20 2.31 -19.32
C PRO A 5 -6.29 1.75 -17.89
N MET A 6 -5.60 2.40 -16.94
CA MET A 6 -5.72 2.14 -15.51
C MET A 6 -5.93 3.49 -14.81
N GLY A 7 -7.08 4.11 -15.11
CA GLY A 7 -7.41 5.47 -14.68
C GLY A 7 -6.66 6.54 -15.48
N GLU A 8 -6.43 7.69 -14.85
CA GLU A 8 -5.79 8.87 -15.48
C GLU A 8 -4.30 9.01 -15.17
N ARG A 9 -3.74 8.08 -14.38
CA ARG A 9 -2.35 8.13 -13.89
C ARG A 9 -1.56 6.86 -14.16
N ALA A 10 -2.14 5.88 -14.84
CA ALA A 10 -1.45 4.65 -15.18
C ALA A 10 -1.99 4.00 -16.46
N LEU A 11 -1.12 3.19 -17.07
CA LEU A 11 -1.45 2.28 -18.17
C LEU A 11 -1.05 0.86 -17.77
N LEU A 12 -1.78 -0.12 -18.26
CA LEU A 12 -1.48 -1.53 -18.07
C LEU A 12 -1.09 -2.15 -19.41
N ALA A 13 0.19 -2.45 -19.57
CA ALA A 13 0.71 -3.13 -20.75
C ALA A 13 0.56 -4.64 -20.55
N GLU A 14 -0.31 -5.29 -21.32
CA GLU A 14 -0.64 -6.71 -21.23
C GLU A 14 0.00 -7.50 -22.37
N VAL A 15 0.61 -8.63 -22.02
CA VAL A 15 1.32 -9.54 -22.92
C VAL A 15 0.84 -10.99 -22.70
N ALA A 16 1.25 -11.91 -23.56
CA ALA A 16 0.72 -13.28 -23.54
C ALA A 16 1.38 -14.16 -22.48
N THR A 17 2.68 -13.94 -22.24
CA THR A 17 3.51 -14.81 -21.39
C THR A 17 4.27 -14.00 -20.34
N LEU A 18 4.70 -14.68 -19.27
CA LEU A 18 5.52 -14.06 -18.24
C LEU A 18 6.93 -13.67 -18.76
N ALA A 19 7.51 -14.45 -19.67
CA ALA A 19 8.78 -14.10 -20.30
C ALA A 19 8.69 -12.77 -21.08
N GLU A 20 7.55 -12.54 -21.76
CA GLU A 20 7.27 -11.25 -22.41
C GLU A 20 7.12 -10.10 -21.39
N VAL A 21 6.60 -10.37 -20.18
CA VAL A 21 6.51 -9.35 -19.11
C VAL A 21 7.91 -8.93 -18.67
N LEU A 22 8.80 -9.89 -18.39
CA LEU A 22 10.16 -9.61 -17.95
C LEU A 22 10.93 -8.83 -19.03
N SER A 23 10.87 -9.29 -20.28
CA SER A 23 11.50 -8.60 -21.41
C SER A 23 10.98 -7.17 -21.60
N LEU A 24 9.66 -6.96 -21.53
CA LEU A 24 9.06 -5.63 -21.61
C LEU A 24 9.47 -4.75 -20.42
N HIS A 25 9.45 -5.29 -19.21
CA HIS A 25 9.86 -4.57 -18.01
C HIS A 25 11.29 -4.06 -18.14
N ASP A 26 12.22 -4.90 -18.60
CA ASP A 26 13.62 -4.52 -18.78
C ASP A 26 13.80 -3.45 -19.86
N ALA A 27 13.10 -3.59 -20.99
CA ALA A 27 13.12 -2.58 -22.06
C ALA A 27 12.57 -1.21 -21.59
N LEU A 28 11.50 -1.22 -20.78
CA LEU A 28 10.95 -0.01 -20.17
C LEU A 28 11.91 0.56 -19.12
N ALA A 29 12.48 -0.27 -18.26
CA ALA A 29 13.43 0.19 -17.24
C ALA A 29 14.67 0.87 -17.88
N ALA A 30 15.19 0.32 -18.97
CA ALA A 30 16.36 0.84 -19.68
C ALA A 30 16.14 2.19 -20.37
N SER A 31 14.89 2.52 -20.73
CA SER A 31 14.53 3.72 -21.49
C SER A 31 13.62 4.68 -20.72
N ARG A 32 13.52 4.50 -19.39
CA ARG A 32 12.54 5.18 -18.52
C ARG A 32 12.58 6.71 -18.65
N PRO A 33 11.52 7.36 -19.19
CA PRO A 33 11.47 8.81 -19.30
C PRO A 33 11.12 9.48 -17.97
N ALA A 34 11.41 10.78 -17.87
CA ALA A 34 10.95 11.61 -16.76
C ALA A 34 9.41 11.57 -16.67
N GLY A 35 8.89 11.49 -15.43
CA GLY A 35 7.47 11.41 -15.17
C GLY A 35 6.93 9.98 -14.97
N VAL A 36 7.70 8.93 -15.27
CA VAL A 36 7.36 7.57 -14.81
C VAL A 36 7.61 7.47 -13.31
N VAL A 37 6.55 7.18 -12.54
CA VAL A 37 6.58 7.03 -11.09
C VAL A 37 7.02 5.62 -10.69
N ASP A 38 6.46 4.59 -11.33
CA ASP A 38 6.79 3.20 -11.04
C ASP A 38 6.50 2.28 -12.23
N LEU A 39 7.17 1.13 -12.26
CA LEU A 39 6.98 0.04 -13.21
C LEU A 39 6.73 -1.24 -12.41
N VAL A 40 5.49 -1.73 -12.40
CA VAL A 40 5.10 -2.88 -11.58
C VAL A 40 4.83 -4.08 -12.50
N PRO A 41 5.79 -5.00 -12.65
CA PRO A 41 5.53 -6.26 -13.35
C PRO A 41 4.58 -7.12 -12.52
N ALA A 42 3.79 -7.94 -13.20
CA ALA A 42 2.88 -8.91 -12.62
C ALA A 42 2.69 -10.06 -13.62
N ALA A 43 1.84 -11.04 -13.32
CA ALA A 43 1.77 -12.31 -14.05
C ALA A 43 1.75 -12.18 -15.59
N ARG A 44 0.97 -11.24 -16.15
CA ARG A 44 0.87 -11.00 -17.60
C ARG A 44 0.89 -9.52 -17.98
N THR A 45 1.29 -8.66 -17.06
CA THR A 45 1.14 -7.22 -17.23
C THR A 45 2.30 -6.45 -16.62
N VAL A 46 2.68 -5.33 -17.22
CA VAL A 46 3.47 -4.27 -16.59
C VAL A 46 2.57 -3.06 -16.39
N LEU A 47 2.32 -2.69 -15.13
CA LEU A 47 1.68 -1.42 -14.80
C LEU A 47 2.72 -0.30 -14.91
N VAL A 48 2.41 0.72 -15.70
CA VAL A 48 3.22 1.93 -15.84
C VAL A 48 2.48 3.07 -15.15
N GLN A 49 2.95 3.47 -13.98
CA GLN A 49 2.41 4.61 -13.26
C GLN A 49 3.16 5.89 -13.65
N VAL A 50 2.44 6.98 -13.88
CA VAL A 50 3.02 8.26 -14.31
C VAL A 50 2.52 9.43 -13.47
N ASP A 51 3.30 10.51 -13.44
CA ASP A 51 2.82 11.84 -13.09
C ASP A 51 2.30 12.51 -14.38
N PRO A 52 0.97 12.62 -14.58
CA PRO A 52 0.40 13.18 -15.80
C PRO A 52 0.75 14.66 -16.03
N ARG A 53 1.26 15.36 -15.01
CA ARG A 53 1.76 16.75 -15.14
C ARG A 53 3.13 16.81 -15.83
N VAL A 54 3.86 15.70 -15.86
CA VAL A 54 5.19 15.57 -16.45
C VAL A 54 5.13 14.72 -17.72
N LEU A 55 4.44 13.59 -17.68
CA LEU A 55 4.30 12.65 -18.79
C LEU A 55 2.82 12.29 -18.99
N SER A 56 2.22 12.78 -20.08
CA SER A 56 0.83 12.47 -20.41
C SER A 56 0.65 10.98 -20.70
N LEU A 57 -0.56 10.44 -20.48
CA LEU A 57 -0.86 9.04 -20.82
C LEU A 57 -0.69 8.72 -22.31
N ALA A 58 -0.93 9.70 -23.19
CA ALA A 58 -0.70 9.52 -24.62
C ALA A 58 0.80 9.35 -24.94
N ALA A 59 1.65 10.18 -24.34
CA ALA A 59 3.10 10.05 -24.48
C ALA A 59 3.64 8.75 -23.84
N ALA A 60 3.13 8.39 -22.66
CA ALA A 60 3.48 7.13 -22.00
C ALA A 60 3.09 5.92 -22.86
N ARG A 61 1.91 5.94 -23.50
CA ARG A 61 1.48 4.89 -24.44
C ARG A 61 2.45 4.76 -25.62
N MET A 62 2.80 5.86 -26.28
CA MET A 62 3.74 5.84 -27.41
C MET A 62 5.11 5.29 -27.00
N TRP A 63 5.57 5.64 -25.79
CA TRP A 63 6.81 5.11 -25.24
C TRP A 63 6.74 3.60 -24.99
N ILE A 64 5.64 3.11 -24.39
CA ILE A 64 5.45 1.66 -24.16
C ILE A 64 5.41 0.90 -25.49
N GLU A 65 4.69 1.42 -26.48
CA GLU A 65 4.63 0.83 -27.84
C GLU A 65 6.03 0.78 -28.48
N GLY A 66 6.87 1.79 -28.26
CA GLY A 66 8.24 1.82 -28.74
C GLY A 66 9.19 0.83 -28.05
N ALA A 67 8.86 0.36 -26.85
CA ALA A 67 9.65 -0.65 -26.15
C ALA A 67 9.39 -2.08 -26.68
N GLU A 68 8.28 -2.31 -27.38
CA GLU A 68 7.93 -3.62 -27.94
C GLU A 68 8.94 -4.02 -29.04
N GLY A 69 9.57 -5.19 -28.87
CA GLY A 69 10.54 -5.72 -29.85
C GLY A 69 11.93 -5.07 -29.81
N THR A 70 12.19 -4.17 -28.86
CA THR A 70 13.55 -3.72 -28.58
C THR A 70 14.26 -4.83 -27.81
N GLU A 71 15.28 -5.46 -28.41
CA GLU A 71 16.17 -6.35 -27.64
C GLU A 71 16.77 -5.54 -26.50
N ALA A 72 16.66 -6.06 -25.27
CA ALA A 72 17.27 -5.45 -24.10
C ALA A 72 18.73 -5.13 -24.44
N GLY A 73 19.07 -3.84 -24.50
CA GLY A 73 20.44 -3.42 -24.79
C GLY A 73 21.36 -4.10 -23.78
N ALA A 74 22.55 -4.52 -24.24
CA ALA A 74 23.59 -5.24 -23.49
C ALA A 74 24.16 -4.52 -22.24
N ALA A 75 23.44 -3.54 -21.70
CA ALA A 75 23.68 -2.83 -20.46
C ALA A 75 22.70 -3.22 -19.34
N ALA A 76 21.94 -4.31 -19.48
CA ALA A 76 21.28 -4.93 -18.34
C ALA A 76 22.37 -5.42 -17.37
N ALA A 77 22.29 -5.02 -16.10
CA ALA A 77 23.17 -5.55 -15.08
C ALA A 77 23.02 -7.08 -15.02
N GLU A 78 24.11 -7.82 -14.80
CA GLU A 78 24.03 -9.26 -14.65
C GLU A 78 23.01 -9.62 -13.55
N PRO A 79 22.06 -10.53 -13.83
CA PRO A 79 21.03 -10.88 -12.86
C PRO A 79 21.68 -11.47 -11.61
N ARG A 80 21.36 -10.88 -10.46
CA ARG A 80 21.96 -11.28 -9.19
C ARG A 80 21.39 -12.63 -8.76
N THR A 81 22.26 -13.54 -8.34
CA THR A 81 21.84 -14.81 -7.71
C THR A 81 21.73 -14.64 -6.19
N VAL A 82 20.58 -14.98 -5.63
CA VAL A 82 20.28 -14.96 -4.19
C VAL A 82 20.12 -16.40 -3.69
N GLU A 83 20.93 -16.81 -2.71
CA GLU A 83 20.75 -18.11 -2.05
C GLU A 83 19.87 -17.98 -0.79
N ILE A 84 18.85 -18.82 -0.67
CA ILE A 84 17.95 -18.86 0.48
C ILE A 84 18.04 -20.24 1.14
N GLY A 85 18.51 -20.28 2.39
CA GLY A 85 18.52 -21.50 3.19
C GLY A 85 17.11 -21.93 3.57
N VAL A 86 16.75 -23.19 3.34
CA VAL A 86 15.43 -23.74 3.66
C VAL A 86 15.55 -25.01 4.49
N VAL A 87 14.90 -25.02 5.64
CA VAL A 87 14.57 -26.23 6.38
C VAL A 87 13.28 -26.78 5.78
N TYR A 88 13.32 -27.95 5.15
CA TYR A 88 12.15 -28.58 4.52
C TYR A 88 11.28 -29.32 5.55
N ASP A 89 10.63 -28.53 6.41
CA ASP A 89 9.76 -28.95 7.50
C ASP A 89 8.30 -28.46 7.34
N GLY A 90 7.94 -28.00 6.15
CA GLY A 90 6.65 -27.38 5.90
C GLY A 90 5.48 -28.34 6.13
N ALA A 91 4.39 -27.79 6.66
CA ALA A 91 3.21 -28.55 7.07
C ALA A 91 2.55 -29.33 5.92
N ASP A 92 2.74 -28.90 4.67
CA ASP A 92 2.12 -29.53 3.49
C ASP A 92 3.12 -30.37 2.68
N LEU A 93 4.38 -30.49 3.11
CA LEU A 93 5.42 -31.09 2.28
C LEU A 93 5.07 -32.53 1.86
N ASP A 94 4.66 -33.38 2.81
CA ASP A 94 4.33 -34.78 2.53
C ASP A 94 3.03 -34.92 1.72
N GLU A 95 2.01 -34.10 2.01
CA GLU A 95 0.75 -34.08 1.23
C GLU A 95 1.00 -33.62 -0.21
N THR A 96 1.84 -32.61 -0.38
CA THR A 96 2.20 -32.06 -1.71
C THR A 96 2.99 -33.09 -2.52
N ALA A 97 3.92 -33.81 -1.89
CA ALA A 97 4.64 -34.89 -2.56
C ALA A 97 3.69 -36.00 -3.04
N ALA A 98 2.76 -36.41 -2.18
CA ALA A 98 1.75 -37.41 -2.53
C ALA A 98 0.82 -36.94 -3.66
N LEU A 99 0.38 -35.68 -3.64
CA LEU A 99 -0.43 -35.05 -4.68
C LEU A 99 0.28 -35.03 -6.04
N LEU A 100 1.59 -34.79 -6.04
CA LEU A 100 2.42 -34.72 -7.25
C LEU A 100 2.97 -36.09 -7.67
N HIS A 101 2.61 -37.17 -6.96
CA HIS A 101 3.07 -38.53 -7.21
C HIS A 101 4.59 -38.71 -7.19
N VAL A 102 5.28 -37.99 -6.31
CA VAL A 102 6.73 -38.08 -6.08
C VAL A 102 7.02 -38.38 -4.61
N SER A 103 8.25 -38.82 -4.31
CA SER A 103 8.68 -38.94 -2.91
C SER A 103 8.95 -37.58 -2.28
N ARG A 104 8.92 -37.50 -0.94
CA ARG A 104 9.32 -36.30 -0.19
C ARG A 104 10.71 -35.82 -0.63
N ASP A 105 11.70 -36.72 -0.64
CA ASP A 105 13.08 -36.39 -0.97
C ASP A 105 13.22 -35.92 -2.42
N GLU A 106 12.44 -36.50 -3.34
CA GLU A 106 12.40 -36.06 -4.74
C GLU A 106 11.79 -34.66 -4.89
N LEU A 107 10.69 -34.35 -4.19
CA LEU A 107 10.10 -33.01 -4.21
C LEU A 107 11.09 -31.97 -3.67
N VAL A 108 11.77 -32.27 -2.56
CA VAL A 108 12.81 -31.42 -1.97
C VAL A 108 13.96 -31.21 -2.96
N ALA A 109 14.49 -32.30 -3.54
CA ALA A 109 15.59 -32.24 -4.50
C ALA A 109 15.24 -31.43 -5.75
N ARG A 110 14.02 -31.58 -6.27
CA ARG A 110 13.52 -30.79 -7.41
C ARG A 110 13.40 -29.31 -7.04
N HIS A 111 12.72 -28.98 -5.95
CA HIS A 111 12.53 -27.58 -5.53
C HIS A 111 13.86 -26.85 -5.28
N ALA A 112 14.82 -27.52 -4.64
CA ALA A 112 16.15 -26.99 -4.38
C ALA A 112 17.04 -26.92 -5.64
N GLY A 113 16.85 -27.87 -6.56
CA GLY A 113 17.63 -27.98 -7.79
C GLY A 113 17.17 -27.05 -8.91
N THR A 114 15.91 -26.58 -8.86
CA THR A 114 15.38 -25.61 -9.81
C THR A 114 16.09 -24.26 -9.65
N GLU A 115 16.55 -23.71 -10.77
CA GLU A 115 16.95 -22.31 -10.85
C GLU A 115 15.70 -21.44 -10.99
N TRP A 116 15.42 -20.66 -9.96
CA TRP A 116 14.24 -19.82 -9.90
C TRP A 116 14.59 -18.40 -10.38
N THR A 117 13.63 -17.74 -11.00
CA THR A 117 13.71 -16.32 -11.39
C THR A 117 12.55 -15.59 -10.72
N VAL A 118 12.84 -14.41 -10.13
CA VAL A 118 11.81 -13.54 -9.57
C VAL A 118 11.00 -12.95 -10.73
N ALA A 119 9.81 -13.49 -10.94
CA ALA A 119 8.87 -13.07 -11.96
C ALA A 119 8.36 -11.64 -11.71
N PHE A 120 7.90 -11.42 -10.48
CA PHE A 120 7.44 -10.14 -9.99
C PHE A 120 7.36 -10.18 -8.46
N THR A 121 7.27 -9.00 -7.87
CA THR A 121 7.05 -8.79 -6.44
C THR A 121 5.67 -8.17 -6.22
N GLY A 122 5.00 -8.53 -5.14
CA GLY A 122 3.63 -8.10 -4.87
C GLY A 122 3.00 -8.91 -3.75
N PHE A 123 1.70 -8.77 -3.52
CA PHE A 123 0.96 -9.33 -2.37
C PHE A 123 1.35 -8.77 -0.99
N ALA A 124 2.65 -8.70 -0.68
CA ALA A 124 3.20 -8.05 0.50
C ALA A 124 4.60 -7.49 0.19
N PRO A 125 5.10 -6.50 0.96
CA PRO A 125 6.46 -5.99 0.80
C PRO A 125 7.51 -7.11 0.79
N GLY A 126 8.30 -7.19 -0.28
CA GLY A 126 9.35 -8.18 -0.46
C GLY A 126 8.92 -9.62 -0.76
N PHE A 127 7.62 -9.91 -0.95
CA PHE A 127 7.19 -11.22 -1.42
C PHE A 127 7.44 -11.34 -2.93
N GLY A 128 8.37 -12.21 -3.32
CA GLY A 128 8.70 -12.52 -4.71
C GLY A 128 7.97 -13.78 -5.20
N TYR A 129 7.31 -13.67 -6.34
CA TYR A 129 6.79 -14.82 -7.08
C TYR A 129 7.91 -15.39 -7.94
N LEU A 130 8.27 -16.64 -7.69
CA LEU A 130 9.40 -17.30 -8.33
C LEU A 130 8.90 -18.29 -9.37
N VAL A 131 9.47 -18.28 -10.57
CA VAL A 131 9.23 -19.28 -11.62
C VAL A 131 10.53 -19.97 -12.00
N GLY A 132 10.48 -21.20 -12.48
CA GLY A 132 11.65 -21.91 -12.98
C GLY A 132 11.29 -22.73 -14.19
N ASP A 133 12.08 -22.62 -15.26
CA ASP A 133 11.83 -23.31 -16.53
C ASP A 133 11.83 -24.85 -16.36
N ASP A 134 12.64 -25.35 -15.41
CA ASP A 134 12.75 -26.77 -15.09
C ASP A 134 11.74 -27.25 -14.03
N TRP A 135 10.80 -26.40 -13.58
CA TRP A 135 9.75 -26.77 -12.64
C TRP A 135 8.53 -27.36 -13.39
N PRO A 136 8.26 -28.67 -13.29
CA PRO A 136 7.29 -29.33 -14.16
C PRO A 136 5.86 -29.34 -13.60
N PHE A 137 5.63 -28.74 -12.43
CA PHE A 137 4.39 -28.92 -11.68
C PHE A 137 3.52 -27.65 -11.70
N ASP A 138 2.23 -27.86 -11.94
CA ASP A 138 1.17 -26.88 -11.65
C ASP A 138 0.48 -27.29 -10.33
N VAL A 139 0.87 -26.66 -9.22
CA VAL A 139 0.50 -27.11 -7.88
C VAL A 139 -0.79 -26.42 -7.40
N PRO A 140 -1.92 -27.13 -7.23
CA PRO A 140 -3.13 -26.47 -6.78
C PRO A 140 -2.97 -25.94 -5.34
N ARG A 141 -3.52 -24.73 -5.11
CA ARG A 141 -3.64 -24.15 -3.77
C ARG A 141 -4.49 -25.05 -2.86
N LEU A 142 -4.39 -24.84 -1.55
CA LEU A 142 -5.35 -25.38 -0.60
C LEU A 142 -6.77 -24.92 -0.95
N ALA A 143 -7.73 -25.83 -0.83
CA ALA A 143 -9.14 -25.53 -1.08
C ALA A 143 -9.70 -24.46 -0.12
N SER A 144 -9.13 -24.36 1.08
CA SER A 144 -9.42 -23.28 2.03
C SER A 144 -8.09 -22.66 2.48
N PRO A 145 -7.90 -21.35 2.31
CA PRO A 145 -6.66 -20.69 2.71
C PRO A 145 -6.52 -20.70 4.23
N ARG A 146 -5.27 -20.75 4.71
CA ARG A 146 -4.95 -20.54 6.12
C ARG A 146 -5.27 -19.11 6.50
N THR A 147 -5.79 -18.92 7.70
CA THR A 147 -5.95 -17.60 8.31
C THR A 147 -4.60 -16.96 8.66
N ARG A 148 -3.56 -17.79 8.85
CA ARG A 148 -2.19 -17.35 9.12
C ARG A 148 -1.18 -18.33 8.53
N VAL A 149 -0.30 -17.82 7.68
CA VAL A 149 0.95 -18.42 7.24
C VAL A 149 2.07 -17.65 7.93
N PRO A 150 2.99 -18.32 8.65
CA PRO A 150 4.08 -17.65 9.36
C PRO A 150 5.08 -16.97 8.41
N ALA A 151 5.68 -15.88 8.88
CA ALA A 151 6.88 -15.31 8.27
C ALA A 151 7.98 -16.37 8.11
N GLY A 152 8.71 -16.32 7.01
CA GLY A 152 9.74 -17.29 6.64
C GLY A 152 9.19 -18.60 6.04
N ALA A 153 7.87 -18.81 5.99
CA ALA A 153 7.34 -20.00 5.32
C ALA A 153 7.69 -19.99 3.83
N VAL A 154 8.13 -21.12 3.29
CA VAL A 154 8.41 -21.32 1.86
C VAL A 154 7.32 -22.22 1.29
N GLY A 155 6.70 -21.82 0.18
CA GLY A 155 5.59 -22.56 -0.39
C GLY A 155 5.50 -22.51 -1.90
N VAL A 156 4.63 -23.36 -2.44
CA VAL A 156 4.36 -23.47 -3.87
C VAL A 156 2.86 -23.37 -4.15
N ALA A 157 2.52 -22.76 -5.29
CA ALA A 157 1.18 -22.73 -5.86
C ALA A 157 1.21 -22.33 -7.33
N GLY A 158 0.45 -23.03 -8.16
CA GLY A 158 0.53 -22.94 -9.60
C GLY A 158 1.91 -23.36 -10.08
N GLU A 159 2.45 -22.59 -11.02
CA GLU A 159 3.84 -22.64 -11.48
C GLU A 159 4.83 -21.94 -10.52
N PHE A 160 4.34 -21.33 -9.43
CA PHE A 160 5.16 -20.46 -8.59
C PHE A 160 5.70 -21.14 -7.33
N SER A 161 6.91 -20.72 -6.94
CA SER A 161 7.44 -20.81 -5.58
C SER A 161 7.60 -19.41 -4.97
N GLY A 162 7.90 -19.32 -3.68
CA GLY A 162 8.03 -18.06 -2.96
C GLY A 162 8.17 -18.27 -1.46
N ALA A 163 8.59 -17.21 -0.78
CA ALA A 163 8.75 -17.19 0.67
C ALA A 163 8.01 -16.00 1.28
N TYR A 164 7.35 -16.23 2.41
CA TYR A 164 6.49 -15.25 3.07
C TYR A 164 7.33 -14.28 3.92
N PRO A 165 7.40 -12.97 3.61
CA PRO A 165 8.22 -12.01 4.35
C PRO A 165 7.65 -11.68 5.73
N ARG A 166 6.37 -11.98 5.95
CA ARG A 166 5.64 -11.69 7.18
C ARG A 166 4.46 -12.64 7.35
N ASP A 167 3.81 -12.56 8.50
CA ASP A 167 2.56 -13.26 8.76
C ASP A 167 1.43 -12.72 7.90
N THR A 168 0.84 -13.59 7.06
CA THR A 168 -0.31 -13.27 6.22
C THR A 168 -1.27 -14.46 6.09
N PRO A 169 -2.56 -14.28 5.84
CA PRO A 169 -3.40 -15.36 5.32
C PRO A 169 -2.85 -15.90 3.99
N GLY A 170 -3.07 -17.18 3.67
CA GLY A 170 -2.52 -17.75 2.44
C GLY A 170 -2.96 -19.19 2.17
N GLY A 171 -3.15 -19.52 0.89
CA GLY A 171 -3.54 -20.85 0.43
C GLY A 171 -2.43 -21.65 -0.23
N TRP A 172 -1.18 -21.18 -0.20
CA TRP A 172 -0.07 -21.91 -0.79
C TRP A 172 0.29 -23.13 0.06
N ARG A 173 0.83 -24.16 -0.61
CA ARG A 173 1.29 -25.38 0.05
C ARG A 173 2.69 -25.16 0.58
N LEU A 174 2.86 -25.26 1.89
CA LEU A 174 4.09 -24.93 2.59
C LEU A 174 5.05 -26.14 2.57
N LEU A 175 6.22 -25.96 1.97
CA LEU A 175 7.26 -26.97 1.82
C LEU A 175 8.34 -26.89 2.90
N GLY A 176 8.57 -25.70 3.46
CA GLY A 176 9.62 -25.47 4.45
C GLY A 176 9.58 -24.11 5.09
N THR A 177 10.65 -23.78 5.79
CA THR A 177 10.89 -22.50 6.46
C THR A 177 12.29 -21.98 6.18
N THR A 178 12.42 -20.66 6.11
CA THR A 178 13.69 -19.93 5.98
C THR A 178 13.81 -18.88 7.07
N ASP A 179 15.05 -18.60 7.49
CA ASP A 179 15.42 -17.50 8.39
C ASP A 179 15.87 -16.24 7.63
N ALA A 180 15.83 -16.27 6.29
CA ALA A 180 16.20 -15.14 5.45
C ALA A 180 15.27 -13.93 5.71
N VAL A 181 15.87 -12.75 5.89
CA VAL A 181 15.13 -11.49 5.96
C VAL A 181 14.78 -11.05 4.54
N LEU A 182 13.54 -11.31 4.13
CA LEU A 182 13.07 -11.04 2.76
C LEU A 182 12.76 -9.56 2.51
N PHE A 183 12.43 -8.83 3.58
CA PHE A 183 12.14 -7.41 3.54
C PHE A 183 12.66 -6.72 4.80
N ASP A 184 13.44 -5.65 4.62
CA ASP A 184 13.91 -4.76 5.68
C ASP A 184 13.78 -3.31 5.21
N ALA A 185 12.84 -2.58 5.82
CA ALA A 185 12.56 -1.19 5.48
C ALA A 185 13.74 -0.22 5.73
N ASP A 186 14.70 -0.60 6.58
CA ASP A 186 15.85 0.24 6.94
C ASP A 186 17.11 -0.10 6.11
N ALA A 187 17.05 -1.17 5.31
CA ALA A 187 18.15 -1.55 4.43
C ALA A 187 18.25 -0.63 3.19
N ALA A 188 19.46 -0.49 2.66
CA ALA A 188 19.70 0.26 1.41
C ALA A 188 18.96 -0.35 0.20
N ALA A 189 18.78 -1.67 0.22
CA ALA A 189 17.94 -2.42 -0.70
C ALA A 189 16.84 -3.12 0.13
N PRO A 190 15.64 -2.53 0.24
CA PRO A 190 14.63 -2.98 1.20
C PRO A 190 14.08 -4.37 0.94
N ALA A 191 13.98 -4.76 -0.33
CA ALA A 191 13.56 -6.10 -0.73
C ALA A 191 14.79 -6.94 -1.06
N LEU A 192 14.89 -8.13 -0.48
CA LEU A 192 15.94 -9.09 -0.82
C LEU A 192 15.81 -9.56 -2.27
N LEU A 193 14.56 -9.71 -2.73
CA LEU A 193 14.18 -10.22 -4.05
C LEU A 193 13.61 -9.09 -4.90
N THR A 194 14.18 -8.90 -6.08
CA THR A 194 13.75 -7.90 -7.08
C THR A 194 13.40 -8.62 -8.38
N PRO A 195 12.40 -8.17 -9.16
CA PRO A 195 12.09 -8.78 -10.45
C PRO A 195 13.34 -8.92 -11.34
N GLY A 196 13.54 -10.11 -11.92
CA GLY A 196 14.72 -10.46 -12.71
C GLY A 196 15.86 -11.12 -11.95
N ASP A 197 15.90 -11.08 -10.61
CA ASP A 197 16.89 -11.82 -9.83
C ASP A 197 16.73 -13.34 -10.00
N HIS A 198 17.84 -14.07 -9.92
CA HIS A 198 17.83 -15.53 -9.79
C HIS A 198 17.85 -15.95 -8.32
N VAL A 199 17.12 -17.01 -7.97
CA VAL A 199 17.01 -17.53 -6.61
C VAL A 199 17.36 -19.02 -6.61
N ARG A 200 18.18 -19.42 -5.63
CA ARG A 200 18.49 -20.83 -5.37
C ARG A 200 18.13 -21.18 -3.94
N PHE A 201 17.20 -22.10 -3.77
CA PHE A 201 16.88 -22.66 -2.46
C PHE A 201 17.91 -23.71 -2.07
N ARG A 202 18.52 -23.55 -0.90
CA ARG A 202 19.53 -24.47 -0.39
C ARG A 202 18.97 -25.23 0.81
N PRO A 203 18.81 -26.56 0.73
CA PRO A 203 18.43 -27.37 1.88
C PRO A 203 19.43 -27.17 3.01
N VAL A 204 18.97 -26.76 4.18
CA VAL A 204 19.74 -26.68 5.41
C VAL A 204 19.08 -27.55 6.48
N ARG A 205 19.89 -28.04 7.43
CA ARG A 205 19.36 -28.78 8.57
C ARG A 205 18.81 -27.79 9.58
N ALA A 206 17.69 -28.13 10.21
CA ALA A 206 17.26 -27.46 11.43
C ALA A 206 18.41 -27.54 12.44
N VAL A 207 18.95 -26.40 12.84
CA VAL A 207 19.82 -26.35 14.00
C VAL A 207 18.91 -26.56 15.20
N ALA A 208 19.16 -27.62 15.99
CA ALA A 208 18.41 -27.87 17.19
C ALA A 208 18.46 -26.61 18.07
N ALA A 209 17.30 -26.02 18.37
CA ALA A 209 17.17 -24.94 19.34
C ALA A 209 17.51 -25.53 20.73
N GLY A 210 18.78 -25.48 21.10
CA GLY A 210 19.25 -26.06 22.35
C GLY A 210 20.76 -26.18 22.48
N ALA A 211 21.49 -25.06 22.41
CA ALA A 211 22.72 -24.76 23.17
C ALA A 211 23.42 -23.48 22.63
N VAL A 212 22.68 -22.38 22.53
CA VAL A 212 23.19 -21.02 22.83
C VAL A 212 22.08 -20.28 23.57
N LEU A 213 21.67 -20.80 24.72
CA LEU A 213 21.09 -19.97 25.77
C LEU A 213 22.26 -19.54 26.65
N GLY A 214 22.86 -18.42 26.27
CA GLY A 214 24.07 -17.87 26.89
C GLY A 214 24.44 -16.56 26.22
N GLN A 215 23.72 -15.50 26.59
CA GLN A 215 24.01 -14.08 26.36
C GLN A 215 24.09 -13.61 24.89
N ALA A 216 22.92 -13.37 24.28
CA ALA A 216 22.73 -12.26 23.33
C ALA A 216 21.28 -11.75 23.28
N ASP A 217 20.51 -11.96 24.35
CA ASP A 217 19.15 -11.42 24.49
C ASP A 217 18.89 -11.00 25.94
N ALA A 218 19.59 -9.93 26.32
CA ALA A 218 19.27 -9.03 27.42
C ALA A 218 19.83 -7.61 27.17
N ASP A 219 20.30 -7.30 25.95
CA ASP A 219 20.94 -6.01 25.63
C ASP A 219 20.67 -5.54 24.18
N ARG A 220 19.53 -5.95 23.61
CA ARG A 220 19.04 -5.46 22.31
C ARG A 220 17.62 -4.90 22.33
N THR A 221 17.07 -4.67 23.52
CA THR A 221 16.37 -3.42 23.78
C THR A 221 17.43 -2.32 23.79
N ASP A 222 17.24 -1.23 23.04
CA ASP A 222 18.06 0.00 23.03
C ASP A 222 19.01 0.26 21.83
N ALA A 223 18.86 -0.42 20.70
CA ALA A 223 19.48 0.00 19.42
C ALA A 223 18.45 0.69 18.49
N GLY A 224 17.86 1.74 19.04
CA GLY A 224 16.95 2.72 18.40
C GLY A 224 16.63 3.88 19.35
N ARG A 225 17.35 3.96 20.48
CA ARG A 225 17.25 4.93 21.56
C ARG A 225 18.65 5.50 21.83
N ALA A 226 19.27 5.95 20.76
CA ALA A 226 20.46 6.80 20.72
C ALA A 226 20.54 7.25 19.25
N ASP A 227 19.60 8.09 18.79
CA ASP A 227 19.72 9.55 18.90
C ASP A 227 18.51 10.24 19.58
N ALA A 228 18.02 9.67 20.69
CA ALA A 228 17.09 10.36 21.59
C ALA A 228 17.81 10.84 22.85
N ALA A 229 18.86 11.65 22.69
CA ALA A 229 19.52 12.35 23.81
C ALA A 229 20.39 13.54 23.35
N GLU A 230 19.84 14.41 22.50
CA GLU A 230 20.03 15.84 22.71
C GLU A 230 18.66 16.42 23.08
N ALA A 231 18.46 16.67 24.37
CA ALA A 231 17.30 17.36 24.89
C ALA A 231 17.26 18.78 24.30
N GLY A 232 16.23 19.09 23.49
CA GLY A 232 16.06 20.43 22.95
C GLY A 232 14.80 20.75 22.14
N ALA A 233 14.01 19.78 21.66
CA ALA A 233 12.85 20.07 20.80
C ALA A 233 11.52 19.59 21.42
N GLY A 234 10.51 20.47 21.43
CA GLY A 234 9.18 20.20 22.00
C GLY A 234 8.38 19.13 21.25
N GLY A 235 7.19 18.81 21.77
CA GLY A 235 6.30 17.80 21.18
C GLY A 235 4.92 17.77 21.84
N ILE A 236 4.26 16.62 21.74
CA ILE A 236 3.03 16.30 22.47
C ILE A 236 3.13 14.93 23.14
N ARG A 237 2.32 14.74 24.18
CA ARG A 237 2.03 13.43 24.77
C ARG A 237 0.58 13.07 24.54
N ILE A 238 0.33 11.88 24.01
CA ILE A 238 -1.01 11.34 23.76
C ILE A 238 -1.60 10.86 25.08
N ALA A 239 -2.72 11.45 25.49
CA ALA A 239 -3.50 10.96 26.64
C ALA A 239 -4.47 9.86 26.18
N GLU A 240 -5.23 10.12 25.12
CA GLU A 240 -6.16 9.17 24.49
C GLU A 240 -6.00 9.27 22.96
N PRO A 241 -5.77 8.17 22.24
CA PRO A 241 -5.56 8.22 20.79
C PRO A 241 -6.85 8.37 19.97
N GLY A 242 -8.02 8.35 20.61
CA GLY A 242 -9.31 8.20 19.93
C GLY A 242 -9.49 6.80 19.35
N LEU A 243 -10.30 6.66 18.30
CA LEU A 243 -10.48 5.37 17.62
C LEU A 243 -9.19 4.89 16.95
N LEU A 244 -8.51 5.79 16.24
CA LEU A 244 -7.24 5.55 15.57
C LEU A 244 -6.58 6.88 15.24
N ALA A 245 -5.32 7.04 15.64
CA ALA A 245 -4.47 8.17 15.24
C ALA A 245 -3.16 7.65 14.64
N THR A 246 -2.77 8.17 13.48
CA THR A 246 -1.55 7.76 12.76
C THR A 246 -0.83 8.96 12.19
N LEU A 247 0.48 8.88 12.00
CA LEU A 247 1.21 9.89 11.24
C LEU A 247 1.00 9.64 9.75
N GLN A 248 0.67 10.69 9.01
CA GLN A 248 0.44 10.64 7.58
C GLN A 248 1.09 11.86 6.91
N ASP A 249 1.89 11.63 5.88
CA ASP A 249 2.28 12.64 4.90
C ASP A 249 1.60 12.32 3.54
N LEU A 250 2.19 12.68 2.41
CA LEU A 250 1.65 12.35 1.08
C LEU A 250 1.98 10.93 0.58
N GLY A 251 2.62 10.11 1.41
CA GLY A 251 2.93 8.72 1.12
C GLY A 251 4.30 8.51 0.46
N ARG A 252 4.53 7.28 0.00
CA ARG A 252 5.79 6.76 -0.56
C ARG A 252 5.62 6.33 -2.03
N PRO A 253 5.58 7.27 -2.99
CA PRO A 253 5.46 6.91 -4.39
C PRO A 253 6.68 6.13 -4.89
N GLY A 254 6.50 5.26 -5.88
CA GLY A 254 7.59 4.55 -6.56
C GLY A 254 8.12 3.30 -5.85
N ALA A 255 7.37 2.74 -4.90
CA ALA A 255 7.72 1.51 -4.18
C ALA A 255 6.73 0.35 -4.42
N ALA A 256 5.76 0.53 -5.33
CA ALA A 256 4.76 -0.50 -5.63
C ALA A 256 5.39 -1.71 -6.32
N SER A 257 6.44 -1.50 -7.12
CA SER A 257 7.23 -2.57 -7.73
C SER A 257 7.78 -3.57 -6.70
N ILE A 258 8.09 -3.15 -5.47
CA ILE A 258 8.61 -4.03 -4.40
C ILE A 258 7.54 -4.47 -3.38
N GLY A 259 6.25 -4.34 -3.73
CA GLY A 259 5.17 -4.78 -2.87
C GLY A 259 4.69 -3.74 -1.84
N VAL A 260 5.17 -2.50 -1.89
CA VAL A 260 4.87 -1.45 -0.90
C VAL A 260 3.82 -0.47 -1.42
N ALA A 261 2.71 -0.33 -0.70
CA ALA A 261 1.63 0.59 -1.05
C ALA A 261 2.05 2.06 -0.90
N LEU A 262 1.35 2.94 -1.62
CA LEU A 262 1.58 4.39 -1.57
C LEU A 262 1.40 4.93 -0.14
N SER A 263 0.38 4.48 0.57
CA SER A 263 -0.04 5.00 1.87
C SER A 263 -0.21 6.53 1.88
N GLY A 264 -0.05 7.18 3.03
CA GLY A 264 -0.24 8.62 3.21
C GLY A 264 -1.69 9.01 3.51
N ALA A 265 -1.95 10.31 3.54
CA ALA A 265 -3.28 10.83 3.83
C ALA A 265 -4.32 10.35 2.82
N LEU A 266 -5.48 9.91 3.32
CA LEU A 266 -6.62 9.61 2.47
C LEU A 266 -7.33 10.88 1.98
N ASP A 267 -7.42 11.91 2.82
CA ASP A 267 -7.86 13.25 2.41
C ASP A 267 -6.63 14.14 2.28
N ARG A 268 -6.06 14.13 1.07
CA ARG A 268 -4.84 14.88 0.76
C ARG A 268 -5.13 16.38 0.75
N GLY A 269 -6.34 16.78 0.35
CA GLY A 269 -6.80 18.17 0.43
C GLY A 269 -6.75 18.71 1.86
N ALA A 270 -7.31 17.97 2.82
CA ALA A 270 -7.29 18.32 4.24
C ALA A 270 -5.85 18.41 4.78
N LEU A 271 -5.03 17.39 4.53
CA LEU A 271 -3.63 17.39 4.99
C LEU A 271 -2.87 18.63 4.50
N ARG A 272 -2.98 18.95 3.21
CA ARG A 272 -2.30 20.12 2.63
C ARG A 272 -2.80 21.41 3.25
N LEU A 273 -4.11 21.53 3.48
CA LEU A 273 -4.70 22.70 4.11
C LEU A 273 -4.19 22.89 5.54
N ALA A 274 -4.18 21.83 6.36
CA ALA A 274 -3.67 21.89 7.74
C ALA A 274 -2.23 22.41 7.78
N ASN A 275 -1.36 21.87 6.91
CA ASN A 275 0.03 22.29 6.80
C ASN A 275 0.19 23.75 6.38
N ARG A 276 -0.56 24.21 5.36
CA ARG A 276 -0.52 25.62 4.94
C ARG A 276 -0.88 26.58 6.07
N LEU A 277 -1.91 26.24 6.87
CA LEU A 277 -2.39 27.10 7.96
C LEU A 277 -1.32 27.37 9.01
N VAL A 278 -0.37 26.44 9.22
CA VAL A 278 0.73 26.61 10.19
C VAL A 278 2.07 26.98 9.53
N GLY A 279 2.08 27.21 8.21
CA GLY A 279 3.25 27.64 7.44
C GLY A 279 4.23 26.51 7.06
N ASN A 280 3.79 25.25 7.08
CA ASN A 280 4.57 24.10 6.64
C ASN A 280 4.50 23.92 5.11
N PRO A 281 5.46 23.20 4.49
CA PRO A 281 5.28 22.55 3.20
C PRO A 281 4.01 21.71 3.21
N GLU A 282 3.25 21.75 2.11
CA GLU A 282 1.93 21.11 2.05
C GLU A 282 1.97 19.59 2.32
N GLY A 283 3.10 18.94 2.05
CA GLY A 283 3.30 17.50 2.26
C GLY A 283 3.96 17.11 3.59
N ALA A 284 4.13 18.03 4.54
CA ALA A 284 4.67 17.68 5.85
C ALA A 284 3.74 16.70 6.59
N ALA A 285 4.29 15.88 7.50
CA ALA A 285 3.51 14.91 8.23
C ALA A 285 2.51 15.58 9.18
N CYS A 286 1.27 15.11 9.15
CA CYS A 286 0.16 15.43 10.05
C CYS A 286 -0.20 14.19 10.88
N ILE A 287 -0.86 14.39 12.03
CA ILE A 287 -1.56 13.30 12.71
C ILE A 287 -2.95 13.17 12.08
N GLU A 288 -3.21 12.09 11.36
CA GLU A 288 -4.53 11.71 10.87
C GLU A 288 -5.32 11.04 12.01
N VAL A 289 -6.45 11.63 12.38
CA VAL A 289 -7.36 11.15 13.42
C VAL A 289 -8.61 10.60 12.75
N THR A 290 -8.94 9.34 12.99
CA THR A 290 -10.14 8.68 12.46
C THR A 290 -11.26 8.74 13.50
N MET A 291 -12.45 9.19 13.10
CA MET A 291 -13.69 9.33 13.89
C MET A 291 -13.64 10.24 15.13
N GLY A 292 -12.47 10.68 15.59
CA GLY A 292 -12.30 11.58 16.73
C GLY A 292 -11.92 10.86 18.03
N GLY A 293 -12.10 11.54 19.15
CA GLY A 293 -11.75 11.07 20.50
C GLY A 293 -10.27 11.27 20.89
N LEU A 294 -9.50 12.04 20.11
CA LEU A 294 -8.09 12.31 20.41
C LEU A 294 -7.98 13.28 21.60
N ARG A 295 -7.14 12.95 22.59
CA ARG A 295 -6.65 13.87 23.62
C ARG A 295 -5.13 13.87 23.64
N ALA A 296 -4.54 15.05 23.53
CA ALA A 296 -3.09 15.22 23.57
C ALA A 296 -2.72 16.46 24.39
N VAL A 297 -1.55 16.43 25.04
CA VAL A 297 -1.02 17.54 25.84
C VAL A 297 0.28 18.02 25.22
N ALA A 298 0.41 19.31 24.96
CA ALA A 298 1.66 19.89 24.47
C ALA A 298 2.76 19.85 25.54
N THR A 299 3.97 19.46 25.15
CA THR A 299 5.15 19.50 26.04
C THR A 299 5.98 20.76 25.86
N ALA A 300 5.71 21.55 24.81
CA ALA A 300 6.25 22.88 24.58
C ALA A 300 5.22 23.74 23.83
N ASP A 301 5.40 25.07 23.87
CA ASP A 301 4.54 26.00 23.14
C ASP A 301 4.62 25.74 21.62
N ALA A 302 3.47 25.68 20.96
CA ALA A 302 3.37 25.40 19.55
C ALA A 302 2.26 26.21 18.86
N TRP A 303 2.24 26.15 17.53
CA TRP A 303 1.09 26.54 16.71
C TRP A 303 0.54 25.32 16.01
N ALA A 304 -0.78 25.12 16.06
CA ALA A 304 -1.43 23.98 15.45
C ALA A 304 -2.64 24.38 14.61
N ALA A 305 -3.07 23.50 13.73
CA ALA A 305 -4.31 23.61 12.97
C ALA A 305 -4.94 22.23 12.79
N VAL A 306 -6.27 22.19 12.78
CA VAL A 306 -7.04 20.96 12.52
C VAL A 306 -7.99 21.19 11.35
N THR A 307 -7.98 20.28 10.38
CA THR A 307 -8.84 20.32 9.19
C THR A 307 -9.39 18.93 8.86
N GLY A 308 -10.38 18.81 7.98
CA GLY A 308 -10.99 17.51 7.65
C GLY A 308 -12.37 17.37 8.30
N ALA A 309 -12.65 16.17 8.79
CA ALA A 309 -13.79 15.89 9.64
C ALA A 309 -13.83 16.83 10.84
N TRP A 310 -15.04 17.13 11.32
CA TRP A 310 -15.22 18.02 12.45
C TRP A 310 -16.00 17.36 13.58
N GLY A 311 -15.74 17.85 14.78
CA GLY A 311 -16.45 17.57 16.03
C GLY A 311 -16.22 18.78 16.96
N ALA A 312 -16.77 18.74 18.16
CA ALA A 312 -16.40 19.73 19.16
C ALA A 312 -14.89 19.62 19.44
N MET A 313 -14.21 20.77 19.51
CA MET A 313 -12.78 20.83 19.82
C MET A 313 -12.55 21.80 20.97
N THR A 314 -11.78 21.37 21.96
CA THR A 314 -11.39 22.22 23.09
C THR A 314 -9.89 22.22 23.30
N LEU A 315 -9.35 23.37 23.71
CA LEU A 315 -7.98 23.56 24.15
C LEU A 315 -8.00 24.16 25.56
N GLY A 316 -7.45 23.44 26.55
CA GLY A 316 -7.51 23.90 27.94
C GLY A 316 -8.94 24.09 28.46
N GLY A 317 -9.87 23.26 27.99
CA GLY A 317 -11.29 23.35 28.28
C GLY A 317 -12.05 24.47 27.55
N ARG A 318 -11.39 25.29 26.73
CA ARG A 318 -12.01 26.37 25.95
C ARG A 318 -12.28 25.91 24.53
N ALA A 319 -13.44 26.25 23.97
CA ALA A 319 -13.78 25.92 22.59
C ALA A 319 -12.82 26.61 21.61
N VAL A 320 -12.41 25.89 20.57
CA VAL A 320 -11.57 26.39 19.47
C VAL A 320 -12.14 25.89 18.14
N ASP A 321 -12.05 26.71 17.09
CA ASP A 321 -12.60 26.36 15.78
C ASP A 321 -11.58 25.54 14.95
N PRO A 322 -12.02 24.54 14.16
CA PRO A 322 -11.19 23.94 13.12
C PRO A 322 -10.99 24.94 11.94
N GLY A 323 -10.11 24.59 11.01
CA GLY A 323 -9.87 25.39 9.79
C GLY A 323 -9.10 26.70 10.01
N ARG A 324 -8.49 26.86 11.18
CA ARG A 324 -7.65 28.00 11.55
C ARG A 324 -6.44 27.55 12.36
N ALA A 325 -5.36 28.31 12.27
CA ALA A 325 -4.23 28.14 13.16
C ALA A 325 -4.55 28.72 14.56
N PHE A 326 -4.10 28.04 15.60
CA PHE A 326 -4.22 28.47 16.99
C PHE A 326 -2.94 28.20 17.78
N PRO A 327 -2.61 29.04 18.78
CA PRO A 327 -1.52 28.75 19.70
C PRO A 327 -1.92 27.59 20.62
N TRP A 328 -0.99 26.66 20.83
CA TRP A 328 -1.12 25.53 21.73
C TRP A 328 -0.03 25.66 22.81
N PRO A 329 -0.33 26.28 23.96
CA PRO A 329 0.63 26.44 25.04
C PRO A 329 1.05 25.11 25.66
N ALA A 330 2.29 25.03 26.15
CA ALA A 330 2.79 23.89 26.90
C ALA A 330 1.88 23.57 28.10
N GLY A 331 1.60 22.29 28.30
CA GLY A 331 0.75 21.78 29.38
C GLY A 331 -0.76 21.83 29.11
N GLU A 332 -1.22 22.51 28.07
CA GLU A 332 -2.65 22.55 27.71
C GLU A 332 -3.06 21.29 26.93
N GLU A 333 -4.22 20.72 27.27
CA GLU A 333 -4.81 19.59 26.56
C GLU A 333 -5.62 20.08 25.35
N LEU A 334 -5.34 19.53 24.17
CA LEU A 334 -6.20 19.57 23.00
C LEU A 334 -7.07 18.31 22.98
N HIS A 335 -8.38 18.48 22.93
CA HIS A 335 -9.36 17.41 22.80
C HIS A 335 -10.16 17.58 21.50
N LEU A 336 -10.07 16.58 20.62
CA LEU A 336 -10.90 16.42 19.44
C LEU A 336 -12.00 15.41 19.79
N ASP A 337 -13.23 15.87 20.02
CA ASP A 337 -14.34 14.98 20.34
C ASP A 337 -14.69 14.09 19.13
N TRP A 338 -15.61 13.14 19.32
CA TRP A 338 -16.16 12.33 18.25
C TRP A 338 -16.72 13.22 17.15
N PHE A 339 -16.30 12.93 15.91
CA PHE A 339 -16.69 13.74 14.79
C PHE A 339 -18.20 13.62 14.53
N ALA A 340 -18.86 14.74 14.31
CA ALA A 340 -20.25 14.80 13.90
C ALA A 340 -20.38 14.64 12.37
N HIS A 341 -19.38 15.08 11.60
CA HIS A 341 -19.36 15.02 10.13
C HIS A 341 -17.98 14.62 9.62
N GLY A 342 -17.94 13.89 8.50
CA GLY A 342 -16.69 13.34 7.95
C GLY A 342 -16.10 12.21 8.77
N ALA A 343 -15.03 11.56 8.33
CA ALA A 343 -14.42 10.44 9.04
C ALA A 343 -12.99 10.72 9.50
N ARG A 344 -12.26 11.65 8.87
CA ARG A 344 -10.83 11.86 9.13
C ARG A 344 -10.48 13.33 9.26
N ALA A 345 -9.80 13.69 10.34
CA ALA A 345 -9.22 15.00 10.54
C ALA A 345 -7.69 14.93 10.56
N TYR A 346 -7.03 16.04 10.26
CA TYR A 346 -5.58 16.17 10.23
C TYR A 346 -5.18 17.28 11.18
N LEU A 347 -4.42 16.90 12.20
CA LEU A 347 -3.77 17.81 13.13
C LEU A 347 -2.36 18.09 12.62
N ALA A 348 -2.13 19.33 12.17
CA ALA A 348 -0.80 19.84 11.84
C ALA A 348 -0.26 20.65 13.01
N VAL A 349 1.06 20.59 13.20
CA VAL A 349 1.81 21.52 14.06
C VAL A 349 2.82 22.26 13.21
N ARG A 350 3.09 23.52 13.52
CA ARG A 350 4.17 24.28 12.88
C ARG A 350 5.50 23.55 13.09
N GLY A 351 6.23 23.31 12.02
CA GLY A 351 7.43 22.45 12.03
C GLY A 351 7.13 21.01 11.59
N GLY A 352 5.87 20.59 11.54
CA GLY A 352 5.47 19.22 11.21
C GLY A 352 5.70 18.26 12.37
N TRP A 353 5.17 17.04 12.25
CA TRP A 353 5.42 15.98 13.23
C TRP A 353 6.64 15.16 12.84
N ASP A 354 7.47 14.84 13.84
CA ASP A 354 8.57 13.90 13.65
C ASP A 354 8.08 12.46 13.77
N GLY A 355 8.82 11.55 13.14
CA GLY A 355 8.52 10.13 13.11
C GLY A 355 9.45 9.39 12.16
N ARG A 356 9.53 8.06 12.34
CA ARG A 356 10.35 7.17 11.51
C ARG A 356 10.02 7.36 10.03
N VAL A 357 11.05 7.62 9.22
CA VAL A 357 10.95 7.71 7.76
C VAL A 357 11.23 6.34 7.16
N VAL A 358 10.30 5.83 6.37
CA VAL A 358 10.44 4.57 5.62
C VAL A 358 10.16 4.85 4.15
N LEU A 359 11.15 4.57 3.31
CA LEU A 359 11.08 4.81 1.85
C LEU A 359 10.70 6.25 1.51
N GLY A 360 11.33 7.20 2.20
CA GLY A 360 11.12 8.63 1.99
C GLY A 360 9.83 9.21 2.59
N SER A 361 9.05 8.43 3.34
CA SER A 361 7.76 8.86 3.90
C SER A 361 7.63 8.54 5.40
N ARG A 362 6.93 9.40 6.13
CA ARG A 362 6.50 9.22 7.53
C ARG A 362 5.10 8.65 7.66
N ALA A 363 4.45 8.25 6.57
CA ALA A 363 3.12 7.69 6.60
C ALA A 363 3.07 6.35 7.35
N THR A 364 2.03 6.09 8.11
CA THR A 364 1.75 4.76 8.63
C THR A 364 0.98 3.94 7.59
N ASP A 365 1.55 2.84 7.12
CA ASP A 365 0.82 1.81 6.36
C ASP A 365 0.40 0.71 7.33
N LEU A 366 -0.91 0.62 7.58
CA LEU A 366 -1.45 -0.35 8.54
C LEU A 366 -1.40 -1.78 8.03
N MET A 367 -1.57 -1.98 6.73
CA MET A 367 -1.59 -3.31 6.13
C MET A 367 -0.17 -3.89 6.12
N ALA A 368 0.79 -3.08 5.70
CA ALA A 368 2.19 -3.46 5.63
C ALA A 368 2.96 -3.24 6.94
N GLY A 369 2.39 -2.58 7.95
CA GLY A 369 3.10 -2.27 9.20
C GLY A 369 4.36 -1.43 8.98
N LEU A 370 4.33 -0.48 8.04
CA LEU A 370 5.46 0.38 7.69
C LEU A 370 5.27 1.80 8.21
N GLY A 371 6.39 2.48 8.47
CA GLY A 371 6.41 3.82 9.05
C GLY A 371 6.21 3.81 10.57
N PRO A 372 5.80 4.94 11.17
CA PRO A 372 5.48 5.04 12.59
C PRO A 372 4.30 4.13 12.95
N GLU A 373 4.33 3.52 14.14
CA GLU A 373 3.17 2.77 14.64
C GLU A 373 1.97 3.69 14.92
N PRO A 374 0.73 3.15 14.89
CA PRO A 374 -0.43 3.86 15.39
C PRO A 374 -0.22 4.38 16.80
N LEU A 375 -0.61 5.63 17.03
CA LEU A 375 -0.41 6.30 18.31
C LEU A 375 -1.24 5.62 19.41
N ARG A 376 -0.65 5.50 20.59
CA ARG A 376 -1.28 4.91 21.78
C ARG A 376 -1.22 5.90 22.94
N ALA A 377 -2.05 5.68 23.96
CA ALA A 377 -1.94 6.43 25.21
C ALA A 377 -0.52 6.32 25.77
N GLY A 378 0.04 7.45 26.20
CA GLY A 378 1.40 7.58 26.67
C GLY A 378 2.45 7.79 25.58
N ALA A 379 2.11 7.67 24.29
CA ALA A 379 3.05 7.97 23.21
C ALA A 379 3.47 9.45 23.25
N GLU A 380 4.76 9.70 23.01
CA GLU A 380 5.32 11.04 22.83
C GLU A 380 5.68 11.21 21.36
N VAL A 381 5.27 12.34 20.77
CA VAL A 381 5.52 12.67 19.37
C VAL A 381 6.20 14.02 19.32
N GLY A 382 7.43 14.05 18.79
CA GLY A 382 8.22 15.27 18.67
C GLY A 382 7.75 16.17 17.52
N PHE A 383 8.11 17.44 17.58
CA PHE A 383 8.06 18.33 16.43
C PHE A 383 9.24 18.06 15.50
N ALA A 384 9.01 18.15 14.19
CA ALA A 384 10.06 18.20 13.20
C ALA A 384 10.50 19.66 12.94
N ASP A 385 11.42 19.87 11.99
CA ASP A 385 11.89 21.20 11.57
C ASP A 385 11.49 21.51 10.11
N ALA A 386 10.21 21.37 9.81
CA ALA A 386 9.65 21.56 8.47
C ALA A 386 9.06 22.97 8.25
N ALA A 387 9.15 23.91 9.19
CA ALA A 387 8.52 25.22 9.02
C ALA A 387 9.24 26.03 7.94
N ALA A 388 8.58 26.27 6.80
CA ALA A 388 9.18 26.95 5.65
C ALA A 388 8.73 28.42 5.51
N ASN A 389 7.53 28.75 6.01
CA ASN A 389 6.90 30.05 5.82
C ASN A 389 6.41 30.63 7.15
N ALA A 390 6.08 31.93 7.18
CA ALA A 390 5.38 32.52 8.32
C ALA A 390 3.99 31.89 8.49
N VAL A 391 3.47 31.88 9.73
CA VAL A 391 2.06 31.54 9.97
C VAL A 391 1.21 32.65 9.33
N PRO A 392 0.29 32.32 8.40
CA PRO A 392 -0.58 33.32 7.79
C PRO A 392 -1.40 34.08 8.85
N ALA A 393 -1.45 35.41 8.74
CA ALA A 393 -2.04 36.28 9.77
C ALA A 393 -3.54 36.03 10.03
N ALA A 394 -4.28 35.62 9.00
CA ALA A 394 -5.54 34.87 9.07
C ALA A 394 -6.08 34.71 7.63
N ASP A 395 -6.18 33.49 7.14
CA ASP A 395 -7.04 33.13 6.02
C ASP A 395 -7.91 31.97 6.50
N LEU A 396 -9.08 32.27 7.07
CA LEU A 396 -10.11 31.25 7.34
C LEU A 396 -10.31 30.51 6.01
N ALA A 397 -10.03 29.22 5.99
CA ALA A 397 -10.42 28.39 4.87
C ALA A 397 -11.89 28.00 5.12
N PRO A 398 -12.87 28.62 4.44
CA PRO A 398 -14.27 28.25 4.62
C PRO A 398 -14.40 26.76 4.25
N TRP A 399 -14.73 25.96 5.25
CA TRP A 399 -14.92 24.53 5.11
C TRP A 399 -16.40 24.21 5.21
N THR A 400 -16.91 23.40 4.27
CA THR A 400 -18.28 22.87 4.30
C THR A 400 -18.27 21.42 4.76
N ALA A 401 -19.23 21.03 5.61
CA ALA A 401 -19.39 19.64 6.01
C ALA A 401 -19.42 18.72 4.78
N PRO A 402 -18.79 17.53 4.84
CA PRO A 402 -18.92 16.55 3.78
C PRO A 402 -20.39 16.20 3.51
N ASP A 403 -20.76 16.09 2.24
CA ASP A 403 -22.11 15.73 1.84
C ASP A 403 -22.50 14.33 2.33
N ALA A 404 -23.79 14.14 2.64
CA ALA A 404 -24.32 12.83 3.02
C ALA A 404 -24.32 11.81 1.86
N GLU A 405 -24.33 12.33 0.62
CA GLU A 405 -24.13 11.57 -0.61
C GLU A 405 -22.92 12.15 -1.35
N ILE A 406 -21.93 11.32 -1.66
CA ILE A 406 -20.74 11.74 -2.39
C ILE A 406 -20.85 11.36 -3.87
N HIS A 407 -20.34 12.22 -4.73
CA HIS A 407 -20.24 11.97 -6.17
C HIS A 407 -18.78 11.74 -6.55
N VAL A 408 -18.51 10.59 -7.16
CA VAL A 408 -17.16 10.20 -7.53
C VAL A 408 -17.06 10.03 -9.03
N GLU A 409 -16.15 10.77 -9.65
CA GLU A 409 -15.84 10.62 -11.06
C GLU A 409 -14.95 9.39 -11.28
N LEU A 410 -15.30 8.59 -12.28
CA LEU A 410 -14.62 7.36 -12.65
C LEU A 410 -13.99 7.50 -14.04
N ALA A 411 -12.68 7.30 -14.10
CA ALA A 411 -11.92 7.11 -15.32
C ALA A 411 -11.98 5.65 -15.80
N PRO A 412 -11.69 5.38 -17.09
CA PRO A 412 -11.71 4.02 -17.63
C PRO A 412 -10.78 3.05 -16.89
N GLY A 413 -11.30 1.86 -16.58
CA GLY A 413 -10.54 0.75 -16.01
C GLY A 413 -10.19 -0.31 -17.06
N PRO A 414 -9.18 -1.16 -16.80
CA PRO A 414 -8.64 -2.09 -17.80
C PRO A 414 -9.59 -3.24 -18.13
N ARG A 415 -10.51 -3.56 -17.21
CA ARG A 415 -11.36 -4.77 -17.29
C ARG A 415 -12.85 -4.45 -17.41
N SER A 416 -13.22 -3.23 -17.81
CA SER A 416 -14.64 -2.87 -18.03
C SER A 416 -15.38 -3.85 -18.96
N ALA A 417 -14.71 -4.38 -19.99
CA ALA A 417 -15.28 -5.36 -20.92
C ALA A 417 -15.52 -6.77 -20.33
N TRP A 418 -15.16 -7.02 -19.07
CA TRP A 418 -15.48 -8.27 -18.37
C TRP A 418 -16.90 -8.30 -17.82
N PHE A 419 -17.61 -7.17 -17.87
CA PHE A 419 -18.96 -7.00 -17.32
C PHE A 419 -19.99 -6.84 -18.43
N THR A 420 -21.23 -7.24 -18.14
CA THR A 420 -22.33 -7.07 -19.09
C THR A 420 -22.53 -5.58 -19.43
N PRO A 421 -23.07 -5.24 -20.61
CA PRO A 421 -23.49 -3.86 -20.90
C PRO A 421 -24.36 -3.29 -19.77
N ASP A 422 -25.32 -4.06 -19.27
CA ASP A 422 -26.21 -3.65 -18.19
C ASP A 422 -25.46 -3.40 -16.88
N ALA A 423 -24.51 -4.24 -16.49
CA ALA A 423 -23.67 -4.01 -15.32
C ALA A 423 -22.84 -2.72 -15.45
N ARG A 424 -22.33 -2.42 -16.64
CA ARG A 424 -21.60 -1.16 -16.89
C ARG A 424 -22.48 0.07 -16.77
N HIS A 425 -23.76 0.01 -17.16
CA HIS A 425 -24.73 1.09 -16.93
C HIS A 425 -25.12 1.18 -15.45
N LEU A 426 -25.40 0.03 -14.83
CA LEU A 426 -25.80 -0.09 -13.43
C LEU A 426 -24.78 0.54 -12.48
N LEU A 427 -23.48 0.45 -12.78
CA LEU A 427 -22.43 1.14 -12.04
C LEU A 427 -22.73 2.64 -11.84
N TYR A 428 -23.22 3.32 -12.87
CA TYR A 428 -23.47 4.77 -12.86
C TYR A 428 -24.92 5.14 -12.48
N ASP A 429 -25.89 4.28 -12.77
CA ASP A 429 -27.30 4.54 -12.49
C ASP A 429 -27.68 4.27 -11.03
N ALA A 430 -27.02 3.29 -10.40
CA ALA A 430 -27.30 2.90 -9.03
C ALA A 430 -26.79 3.91 -7.98
N VAL A 431 -27.33 3.78 -6.77
CA VAL A 431 -26.75 4.35 -5.56
C VAL A 431 -26.06 3.23 -4.80
N TRP A 432 -24.81 3.45 -4.46
CA TRP A 432 -24.01 2.55 -3.65
C TRP A 432 -23.96 3.04 -2.22
N THR A 433 -23.72 2.14 -1.27
CA THR A 433 -23.61 2.49 0.15
C THR A 433 -22.28 2.01 0.68
N VAL A 434 -21.52 2.88 1.36
CA VAL A 434 -20.30 2.47 2.04
C VAL A 434 -20.64 1.48 3.15
N SER A 435 -20.05 0.28 3.09
CA SER A 435 -20.30 -0.77 4.08
C SER A 435 -19.57 -0.51 5.40
N GLY A 436 -19.89 -1.29 6.44
CA GLY A 436 -19.19 -1.28 7.72
C GLY A 436 -17.78 -1.89 7.70
N GLN A 437 -17.25 -2.27 6.54
CA GLN A 437 -15.91 -2.86 6.37
C GLN A 437 -14.97 -1.91 5.62
N ALA A 438 -15.25 -0.60 5.64
CA ALA A 438 -14.43 0.42 5.00
C ALA A 438 -13.26 0.84 5.90
N ASP A 439 -12.06 0.90 5.33
CA ASP A 439 -10.84 1.26 6.04
C ASP A 439 -9.83 1.98 5.11
N ARG A 440 -8.53 1.97 5.45
CA ARG A 440 -7.46 2.55 4.64
C ARG A 440 -6.98 1.67 3.48
N VAL A 441 -7.34 0.38 3.49
CA VAL A 441 -7.04 -0.59 2.44
C VAL A 441 -8.08 -0.48 1.33
N GLY A 442 -9.36 -0.40 1.69
CA GLY A 442 -10.42 -0.28 0.71
C GLY A 442 -11.79 0.15 1.24
N ILE A 443 -12.60 0.71 0.35
CA ILE A 443 -14.00 1.05 0.60
C ILE A 443 -14.88 0.02 -0.10
N ARG A 444 -15.40 -0.92 0.67
CA ARG A 444 -16.38 -1.90 0.17
C ARG A 444 -17.76 -1.27 0.08
N LEU A 445 -18.41 -1.46 -1.07
CA LEU A 445 -19.71 -0.89 -1.37
C LEU A 445 -20.81 -1.96 -1.38
N ASP A 446 -21.90 -1.67 -0.69
CA ASP A 446 -23.15 -2.39 -0.80
C ASP A 446 -24.02 -1.77 -1.90
N GLY A 447 -24.77 -2.62 -2.60
CA GLY A 447 -25.56 -2.24 -3.76
C GLY A 447 -25.93 -3.46 -4.62
N PRO A 448 -26.43 -3.23 -5.85
CA PRO A 448 -26.70 -4.32 -6.78
C PRO A 448 -25.41 -5.03 -7.21
N GLU A 449 -25.54 -6.28 -7.68
CA GLU A 449 -24.41 -7.07 -8.16
C GLU A 449 -24.10 -6.73 -9.63
N LEU A 450 -22.82 -6.49 -9.91
CA LEU A 450 -22.33 -6.25 -11.27
C LEU A 450 -22.02 -7.59 -11.93
N GLU A 451 -22.89 -8.00 -12.85
CA GLU A 451 -22.76 -9.26 -13.58
C GLU A 451 -21.52 -9.28 -14.50
N ARG A 452 -20.75 -10.37 -14.39
CA ARG A 452 -19.58 -10.64 -15.23
C ARG A 452 -19.98 -11.50 -16.42
N ILE A 453 -19.40 -11.22 -17.59
CA ILE A 453 -19.46 -12.11 -18.77
C ILE A 453 -18.35 -13.18 -18.70
N ARG A 454 -17.31 -12.95 -17.88
CA ARG A 454 -16.17 -13.85 -17.70
C ARG A 454 -16.04 -14.25 -16.24
N ASP A 455 -16.15 -15.55 -15.96
CA ASP A 455 -16.10 -16.08 -14.59
C ASP A 455 -14.72 -16.58 -14.15
N GLY A 456 -13.77 -16.66 -15.08
CA GLY A 456 -12.40 -17.08 -14.78
C GLY A 456 -11.67 -16.16 -13.80
N GLU A 457 -10.64 -16.70 -13.14
CA GLU A 457 -9.71 -15.90 -12.34
C GLU A 457 -8.85 -15.02 -13.24
N LEU A 458 -8.63 -13.77 -12.82
CA LEU A 458 -7.71 -12.86 -13.48
C LEU A 458 -6.32 -13.09 -12.86
N PRO A 459 -5.28 -13.41 -13.67
CA PRO A 459 -3.91 -13.39 -13.18
C PRO A 459 -3.61 -12.05 -12.52
N SER A 460 -2.82 -12.06 -11.44
CA SER A 460 -2.57 -10.82 -10.69
C SER A 460 -1.97 -9.76 -11.60
N GLU A 461 -2.50 -8.54 -11.49
CA GLU A 461 -2.05 -7.35 -12.23
C GLU A 461 -1.77 -6.21 -11.26
N GLY A 462 -0.97 -5.23 -11.68
CA GLY A 462 -0.66 -4.05 -10.87
C GLY A 462 -1.91 -3.21 -10.58
N MET A 463 -2.00 -2.70 -9.35
CA MET A 463 -3.13 -1.94 -8.83
C MET A 463 -2.72 -0.50 -8.48
N VAL A 464 -3.70 0.41 -8.50
CA VAL A 464 -3.52 1.81 -8.08
C VAL A 464 -4.63 2.19 -7.10
N PRO A 465 -4.38 3.13 -6.16
CA PRO A 465 -5.45 3.75 -5.39
C PRO A 465 -6.55 4.28 -6.33
N GLY A 466 -7.80 4.02 -5.97
CA GLY A 466 -8.98 4.37 -6.75
C GLY A 466 -9.47 3.24 -7.65
N ALA A 467 -8.72 2.16 -7.84
CA ALA A 467 -9.19 1.02 -8.63
C ALA A 467 -10.46 0.40 -8.01
N LEU A 468 -11.55 0.33 -8.78
CA LEU A 468 -12.78 -0.35 -8.40
C LEU A 468 -12.68 -1.83 -8.80
N GLN A 469 -12.22 -2.65 -7.86
CA GLN A 469 -12.19 -4.11 -8.02
C GLN A 469 -13.58 -4.69 -7.83
N VAL A 470 -13.98 -5.61 -8.70
CA VAL A 470 -15.23 -6.37 -8.56
C VAL A 470 -14.91 -7.85 -8.34
N PRO A 471 -14.98 -8.34 -7.09
CA PRO A 471 -14.82 -9.76 -6.79
C PRO A 471 -15.98 -10.60 -7.36
N PRO A 472 -15.93 -11.94 -7.26
CA PRO A 472 -17.00 -12.82 -7.75
C PRO A 472 -18.39 -12.53 -7.17
N SER A 473 -18.50 -11.88 -6.01
CA SER A 473 -19.79 -11.45 -5.44
C SER A 473 -20.45 -10.29 -6.18
N GLY A 474 -19.80 -9.70 -7.19
CA GLY A 474 -20.35 -8.61 -8.00
C GLY A 474 -20.38 -7.24 -7.31
N ARG A 475 -19.97 -7.13 -6.03
CA ARG A 475 -20.01 -5.87 -5.27
C ARG A 475 -18.64 -5.17 -5.26
N PRO A 476 -18.54 -3.92 -5.75
CA PRO A 476 -17.26 -3.27 -5.92
C PRO A 476 -16.59 -2.90 -4.60
N THR A 477 -15.25 -2.93 -4.60
CA THR A 477 -14.39 -2.35 -3.56
C THR A 477 -13.45 -1.34 -4.22
N VAL A 478 -13.43 -0.11 -3.70
CA VAL A 478 -12.48 0.93 -4.12
C VAL A 478 -11.19 0.72 -3.34
N LEU A 479 -10.07 0.47 -4.00
CA LEU A 479 -8.78 0.40 -3.32
C LEU A 479 -8.33 1.78 -2.84
N MET A 480 -7.83 1.86 -1.61
CA MET A 480 -7.40 3.12 -0.99
C MET A 480 -5.87 3.11 -0.79
N ALA A 481 -5.33 4.06 -0.02
CA ALA A 481 -3.89 4.33 0.02
C ALA A 481 -3.04 3.16 0.58
N ASP A 482 -3.56 2.38 1.53
CA ASP A 482 -2.89 1.18 2.06
C ASP A 482 -3.33 -0.10 1.30
N GLY A 483 -4.00 0.07 0.14
CA GLY A 483 -4.46 -1.01 -0.71
C GLY A 483 -3.31 -1.84 -1.30
N PRO A 484 -3.55 -3.12 -1.64
CA PRO A 484 -2.53 -3.97 -2.24
C PRO A 484 -2.09 -3.44 -3.60
N VAL A 485 -0.80 -3.59 -3.90
CA VAL A 485 -0.18 -3.12 -5.16
C VAL A 485 -0.39 -4.08 -6.34
N THR A 486 -0.82 -5.31 -6.07
CA THR A 486 -1.23 -6.29 -7.06
C THR A 486 -2.54 -6.96 -6.65
N GLY A 487 -3.35 -7.39 -7.60
CA GLY A 487 -4.60 -8.09 -7.30
C GLY A 487 -5.16 -8.89 -8.47
N GLY A 488 -6.00 -9.89 -8.15
CA GLY A 488 -6.59 -10.83 -9.12
C GLY A 488 -8.09 -10.61 -9.38
N TYR A 489 -8.64 -9.46 -8.99
CA TYR A 489 -10.03 -9.11 -9.28
C TYR A 489 -10.11 -8.06 -10.40
N PRO A 490 -11.05 -8.20 -11.35
CA PRO A 490 -11.17 -7.28 -12.47
C PRO A 490 -11.52 -5.86 -12.00
N VAL A 491 -10.77 -4.90 -12.50
CA VAL A 491 -11.00 -3.47 -12.27
C VAL A 491 -11.93 -2.91 -13.35
N ILE A 492 -13.18 -2.60 -12.97
CA ILE A 492 -14.21 -2.10 -13.91
C ILE A 492 -13.96 -0.64 -14.31
N ALA A 493 -13.47 0.17 -13.37
CA ALA A 493 -13.20 1.60 -13.51
C ALA A 493 -12.21 2.04 -12.41
N VAL A 494 -11.71 3.28 -12.49
CA VAL A 494 -10.78 3.84 -11.50
C VAL A 494 -11.28 5.21 -11.07
N ALA A 495 -11.44 5.46 -9.78
CA ALA A 495 -11.76 6.80 -9.27
C ALA A 495 -10.67 7.79 -9.68
N THR A 496 -11.07 8.99 -10.12
CA THR A 496 -10.11 10.03 -10.49
C THR A 496 -9.30 10.50 -9.28
N ASP A 497 -8.10 10.99 -9.53
CA ASP A 497 -7.21 11.53 -8.52
C ASP A 497 -7.86 12.70 -7.77
N ALA A 498 -8.70 13.49 -8.43
CA ALA A 498 -9.44 14.57 -7.79
C ALA A 498 -10.62 14.10 -6.93
N ALA A 499 -11.23 12.96 -7.25
CA ALA A 499 -12.46 12.50 -6.60
C ALA A 499 -12.22 11.48 -5.48
N ILE A 500 -11.10 10.76 -5.47
CA ILE A 500 -10.82 9.69 -4.51
C ILE A 500 -10.82 10.18 -3.04
N ASP A 501 -10.39 11.41 -2.79
CA ASP A 501 -10.36 12.00 -1.44
C ASP A 501 -11.76 12.10 -0.82
N ALA A 502 -12.84 12.12 -1.62
CA ALA A 502 -14.22 12.13 -1.10
C ALA A 502 -14.52 10.89 -0.25
N PHE A 503 -13.90 9.74 -0.55
CA PHE A 503 -14.04 8.54 0.25
C PHE A 503 -13.37 8.64 1.62
N ALA A 504 -12.38 9.53 1.78
CA ALA A 504 -11.69 9.71 3.04
C ALA A 504 -12.61 10.24 4.15
N GLN A 505 -13.69 10.93 3.78
CA GLN A 505 -14.70 11.45 4.69
C GLN A 505 -15.96 10.57 4.78
N ALA A 506 -16.07 9.54 3.94
CA ALA A 506 -17.23 8.65 3.93
C ALA A 506 -17.26 7.75 5.19
N ARG A 507 -18.44 7.58 5.75
CA ARG A 507 -18.73 6.69 6.88
C ARG A 507 -19.52 5.47 6.39
N PRO A 508 -19.58 4.38 7.16
CA PRO A 508 -20.59 3.35 6.93
C PRO A 508 -21.98 3.97 6.80
N GLY A 509 -22.70 3.64 5.73
CA GLY A 509 -23.99 4.22 5.38
C GLY A 509 -23.93 5.43 4.44
N THR A 510 -22.74 6.03 4.19
CA THR A 510 -22.61 7.11 3.19
C THR A 510 -23.03 6.61 1.82
N ARG A 511 -23.86 7.40 1.15
CA ARG A 511 -24.33 7.10 -0.21
C ARG A 511 -23.30 7.57 -1.24
N VAL A 512 -23.10 6.80 -2.29
CA VAL A 512 -22.13 7.07 -3.35
C VAL A 512 -22.83 6.97 -4.70
N ARG A 513 -22.65 7.98 -5.54
CA ARG A 513 -23.00 7.93 -6.96
C ARG A 513 -21.78 8.10 -7.81
N PHE A 514 -21.68 7.27 -8.84
CA PHE A 514 -20.60 7.36 -9.81
C PHE A 514 -20.99 8.20 -11.01
N ARG A 515 -20.01 8.90 -11.57
CA ARG A 515 -20.14 9.68 -12.81
C ARG A 515 -18.97 9.36 -13.71
N HIS A 516 -19.18 9.45 -15.02
CA HIS A 516 -18.05 9.39 -15.95
C HIS A 516 -17.15 10.59 -15.74
N ALA A 517 -15.84 10.34 -15.62
CA ALA A 517 -14.84 11.40 -15.66
C ALA A 517 -14.97 12.17 -16.99
N ARG A 518 -14.88 13.50 -16.92
CA ARG A 518 -14.80 14.31 -18.14
C ARG A 518 -13.44 14.06 -18.78
N VAL A 519 -13.41 13.54 -20.00
CA VAL A 519 -12.18 13.47 -20.79
C VAL A 519 -11.72 14.92 -21.00
N PRO A 520 -10.52 15.34 -20.52
CA PRO A 520 -9.97 16.62 -20.90
C PRO A 520 -9.81 16.62 -22.43
N GLY A 521 -10.54 17.52 -23.09
CA GLY A 521 -10.54 17.64 -24.56
C GLY A 521 -9.25 18.19 -25.13
#